data_AF-A0A7K4B1G5-F1
#
_entry.id   AF-A0A7K4B1G5-F1
#
_cell.length_a   1.000
_cell.length_b   1.000
_cell.length_c   1.000
_cell.angle_alpha   90.00
_cell.angle_beta   90.00
_cell.angle_gamma   90.00
#
_symmetry.space_group_name_H-M   'P 1'
#
loop_
_entity.id
_entity.type
_entity.pdbx_description
1 polymer ?
#
loop_
_entity_poly.entity_id
_entity_poly.type
_entity_poly.pdbx_seq_one_letter_code
_entity_poly.pdbx_strand_id
1 'polypeptide(L)'
;MLIEDRLKEIQEKIMKKVPKGIKVSSVEFEGPELVIYTDDPKTFADQDDLIKILARDIRKRIVVRPTILEDPERAASAIRHVVGENAGISDIFFEADCGEVLIEAEKPGVVIGKNGATLREITREIGWTPKVVRTPPIESSTVKQVRQYLRAAHQERKELLKRIGRRIHRDVISKDQWIRVTTLGCCREVGRAAFLLSTPESRVLIDCGEKPDSFEATPYLYVPEIHPLSQLDAVVLTHAHLDHCAYIPLLYKYGYEGPVYSTPPTRDLAAMLQLDYLDVVNKEGKTIPYSSNEVKEFIKHSIVLNYGCVTDIAPDIKLTFHNAGHILGSAISHFHVGDGQYNVAFTGDLHYGKSRLFNPAVNHFPRLEALFMESTYGGAQDMQPSRADAEERLYGVF
;
A
#
# COMPACT_ATOMS: atom_id res chain seq x y z
N MET A 1 17.91 17.50 -13.17
CA MET A 1 17.62 18.71 -12.38
C MET A 1 17.62 18.30 -10.90
N LEU A 2 18.00 19.17 -9.96
CA LEU A 2 17.84 18.80 -8.54
C LEU A 2 16.35 18.71 -8.22
N ILE A 3 15.95 17.73 -7.39
CA ILE A 3 14.54 17.49 -7.06
C ILE A 3 13.86 18.72 -6.44
N GLU A 4 14.63 19.55 -5.73
CA GLU A 4 14.17 20.80 -5.12
C GLU A 4 13.78 21.84 -6.16
N ASP A 5 14.56 21.96 -7.25
CA ASP A 5 14.25 22.90 -8.31
C ASP A 5 12.99 22.44 -9.05
N ARG A 6 12.80 21.13 -9.23
CA ARG A 6 11.58 20.56 -9.82
C ARG A 6 10.35 20.83 -8.96
N LEU A 7 10.49 20.70 -7.64
CA LEU A 7 9.43 21.01 -6.70
C LEU A 7 9.06 22.49 -6.76
N LYS A 8 10.04 23.40 -6.85
CA LYS A 8 9.81 24.85 -7.06
C LYS A 8 9.07 25.13 -8.36
N GLU A 9 9.47 24.52 -9.47
CA GLU A 9 8.75 24.69 -10.75
C GLU A 9 7.30 24.22 -10.66
N ILE A 10 7.05 23.08 -10.01
CA ILE A 10 5.69 22.57 -9.79
C ILE A 10 4.90 23.53 -8.89
N GLN A 11 5.51 24.02 -7.82
CA GLN A 11 4.90 25.00 -6.92
C GLN A 11 4.52 26.27 -7.67
N GLU A 12 5.40 26.84 -8.50
CA GLU A 12 5.09 28.00 -9.33
C GLU A 12 3.95 27.74 -10.32
N LYS A 13 3.92 26.55 -10.94
CA LYS A 13 2.83 26.15 -11.84
C LYS A 13 1.50 26.05 -11.10
N ILE A 14 1.48 25.50 -9.89
CA ILE A 14 0.29 25.43 -9.03
C ILE A 14 -0.16 26.84 -8.67
N MET A 15 0.73 27.69 -8.17
CA MET A 15 0.42 29.06 -7.76
C MET A 15 -0.16 29.93 -8.88
N LYS A 16 0.25 29.70 -10.14
CA LYS A 16 -0.31 30.39 -11.31
C LYS A 16 -1.76 29.99 -11.63
N LYS A 17 -2.20 28.80 -11.21
CA LYS A 17 -3.53 28.25 -11.51
C LYS A 17 -4.49 28.33 -10.34
N VAL A 18 -3.99 28.40 -9.12
CA VAL A 18 -4.81 28.58 -7.92
C VAL A 18 -5.42 29.99 -7.93
N PRO A 19 -6.76 30.14 -7.80
CA PRO A 19 -7.43 31.44 -7.78
C PRO A 19 -6.91 32.38 -6.68
N LYS A 20 -6.96 33.70 -6.94
CA LYS A 20 -6.62 34.74 -5.96
C LYS A 20 -7.61 34.69 -4.79
N GLY A 21 -7.18 34.10 -3.68
CA GLY A 21 -8.01 33.92 -2.47
C GLY A 21 -7.68 32.64 -1.71
N ILE A 22 -7.09 31.64 -2.35
CA ILE A 22 -6.64 30.40 -1.69
C ILE A 22 -5.15 30.51 -1.37
N LYS A 23 -4.81 30.30 -0.09
CA LYS A 23 -3.41 30.27 0.36
C LYS A 23 -2.86 28.86 0.29
N VAL A 24 -1.82 28.66 -0.51
CA VAL A 24 -1.00 27.43 -0.50
C VAL A 24 0.23 27.70 0.35
N SER A 25 0.41 26.91 1.39
CA SER A 25 1.47 27.07 2.38
C SER A 25 2.76 26.38 1.93
N SER A 26 2.65 25.14 1.45
CA SER A 26 3.77 24.41 0.86
C SER A 26 3.29 23.33 -0.10
N VAL A 27 4.22 22.83 -0.93
CA VAL A 27 4.00 21.71 -1.84
C VAL A 27 5.14 20.74 -1.63
N GLU A 28 4.84 19.47 -1.33
CA GLU A 28 5.83 18.44 -1.02
C GLU A 28 5.50 17.15 -1.75
N PHE A 29 6.52 16.35 -2.08
CA PHE A 29 6.31 14.96 -2.46
C PHE A 29 6.29 14.09 -1.22
N GLU A 30 5.20 13.34 -1.01
CA GLU A 30 5.09 12.40 0.11
C GLU A 30 4.64 11.03 -0.42
N GLY A 31 5.57 10.08 -0.43
CA GLY A 31 5.39 8.80 -1.10
C GLY A 31 5.05 9.01 -2.58
N PRO A 32 4.04 8.31 -3.13
CA PRO A 32 3.67 8.45 -4.54
C PRO A 32 2.86 9.71 -4.85
N GLU A 33 2.55 10.56 -3.87
CA GLU A 33 1.64 11.69 -4.01
C GLU A 33 2.36 13.04 -4.00
N LEU A 34 1.80 14.00 -4.73
CA LEU A 34 2.12 15.41 -4.60
C LEU A 34 1.12 16.04 -3.62
N VAL A 35 1.62 16.46 -2.46
CA VAL A 35 0.81 17.01 -1.37
C VAL A 35 0.86 18.53 -1.41
N ILE A 36 -0.32 19.16 -1.46
CA ILE A 36 -0.49 20.60 -1.36
C ILE A 36 -1.02 20.91 0.04
N TYR A 37 -0.21 21.59 0.84
CA TYR A 37 -0.63 22.10 2.15
C TYR A 37 -1.30 23.45 2.01
N THR A 38 -2.46 23.62 2.64
CA THR A 38 -3.23 24.85 2.61
C THR A 38 -3.92 25.09 3.95
N ASP A 39 -4.03 26.37 4.31
CA ASP A 39 -4.76 26.79 5.51
C ASP A 39 -6.29 26.72 5.29
N ASP A 40 -6.72 26.68 4.03
CA ASP A 40 -8.13 26.70 3.61
C ASP A 40 -8.46 25.49 2.71
N PRO A 41 -8.32 24.24 3.19
CA PRO A 41 -8.53 23.03 2.37
C PRO A 41 -9.94 22.94 1.80
N LYS A 42 -10.92 23.52 2.51
CA LYS A 42 -12.32 23.59 2.07
C LYS A 42 -12.48 24.45 0.82
N THR A 43 -11.94 25.67 0.83
CA THR A 43 -11.99 26.56 -0.34
C THR A 43 -11.26 25.92 -1.53
N PHE A 44 -10.19 25.17 -1.26
CA PHE A 44 -9.48 24.42 -2.28
C PHE A 44 -10.32 23.28 -2.89
N ALA A 45 -11.07 22.55 -2.06
CA ALA A 45 -11.91 21.42 -2.47
C ALA A 45 -13.25 21.85 -3.11
N ASP A 46 -13.81 22.96 -2.67
CA ASP A 46 -15.08 23.52 -3.18
C ASP A 46 -14.90 24.24 -4.54
N GLN A 47 -13.66 24.44 -5.01
CA GLN A 47 -13.41 24.92 -6.38
C GLN A 47 -13.63 23.79 -7.39
N ASP A 48 -14.66 23.94 -8.21
CA ASP A 48 -15.01 22.96 -9.23
C ASP A 48 -13.81 22.61 -10.13
N ASP A 49 -13.48 21.31 -10.14
CA ASP A 49 -12.47 20.67 -10.97
C ASP A 49 -11.01 21.16 -10.81
N LEU A 50 -10.68 22.04 -9.87
CA LEU A 50 -9.30 22.56 -9.71
C LEU A 50 -8.28 21.43 -9.51
N ILE A 51 -8.56 20.49 -8.59
CA ILE A 51 -7.68 19.34 -8.34
C ILE A 51 -7.53 18.47 -9.60
N LYS A 52 -8.62 18.25 -10.35
CA LYS A 52 -8.58 17.45 -11.58
C LYS A 52 -7.77 18.13 -12.67
N ILE A 53 -7.91 19.45 -12.82
CA ILE A 53 -7.13 20.26 -13.77
C ILE A 53 -5.64 20.19 -13.41
N LEU A 54 -5.30 20.45 -12.14
CA LEU A 54 -3.92 20.39 -11.66
C LEU A 54 -3.32 18.99 -11.86
N ALA A 55 -4.05 17.93 -11.50
CA ALA A 55 -3.59 16.55 -11.63
C ALA A 55 -3.35 16.17 -13.10
N ARG A 56 -4.24 16.60 -14.02
CA ARG A 56 -4.10 16.35 -15.46
C ARG A 56 -2.89 17.07 -16.05
N ASP A 57 -2.66 18.31 -15.64
CA ASP A 57 -1.60 19.14 -16.22
C ASP A 57 -0.21 18.79 -15.66
N ILE A 58 -0.13 18.44 -14.37
CA ILE A 58 1.10 18.01 -13.71
C ILE A 58 1.37 16.51 -13.99
N ARG A 59 0.34 15.76 -14.39
CA ARG A 59 0.36 14.30 -14.60
C ARG A 59 0.81 13.54 -13.36
N LYS A 60 0.37 14.01 -12.19
CA LYS A 60 0.68 13.45 -10.88
C LYS A 60 -0.57 13.37 -10.03
N ARG A 61 -0.60 12.42 -9.10
CA ARG A 61 -1.67 12.31 -8.11
C ARG A 61 -1.50 13.42 -7.08
N ILE A 62 -2.50 14.29 -6.98
CA ILE A 62 -2.48 15.44 -6.09
C ILE A 62 -3.41 15.18 -4.92
N VAL A 63 -2.92 15.45 -3.71
CA VAL A 63 -3.70 15.42 -2.48
C VAL A 63 -3.56 16.77 -1.80
N VAL A 64 -4.67 17.27 -1.27
CA VAL A 64 -4.72 18.55 -0.55
C VAL A 64 -4.84 18.23 0.93
N ARG A 65 -3.98 18.82 1.75
CA ARG A 65 -3.98 18.60 3.19
C ARG A 65 -4.04 19.93 3.96
N PRO A 66 -4.72 19.97 5.11
CA PRO A 66 -4.70 21.11 6.01
C PRO A 66 -3.28 21.36 6.54
N THR A 67 -2.87 22.63 6.64
CA THR A 67 -1.63 23.02 7.34
C THR A 67 -1.81 22.94 8.86
N ILE A 68 -3.00 23.28 9.35
CA ILE A 68 -3.34 23.35 10.78
C ILE A 68 -4.34 22.24 11.08
N LEU A 69 -3.94 21.31 11.93
CA LEU A 69 -4.78 20.24 12.46
C LEU A 69 -4.99 20.49 13.96
N GLU A 70 -6.23 20.35 14.42
CA GLU A 70 -6.54 20.38 15.84
C GLU A 70 -5.88 19.19 16.55
N ASP A 71 -5.56 19.35 17.84
CA ASP A 71 -5.01 18.26 18.64
C ASP A 71 -5.97 17.03 18.64
N PRO A 72 -5.47 15.79 18.44
CA PRO A 72 -6.32 14.60 18.35
C PRO A 72 -7.28 14.38 19.53
N GLU A 73 -6.91 14.74 20.76
CA GLU A 73 -7.79 14.56 21.92
C GLU A 73 -8.94 15.57 21.89
N ARG A 74 -8.63 16.83 21.55
CA ARG A 74 -9.64 17.89 21.36
C ARG A 74 -10.55 17.59 20.18
N ALA A 75 -9.96 17.20 19.05
CA ALA A 75 -10.69 16.81 17.85
C ALA A 75 -11.64 15.62 18.12
N ALA A 76 -11.20 14.62 18.88
CA ALA A 76 -12.05 13.49 19.26
C ALA A 76 -13.24 13.92 20.13
N SER A 77 -13.06 14.90 21.02
CA SER A 77 -14.14 15.47 21.82
C SER A 77 -15.15 16.24 20.95
N ALA A 78 -14.65 17.09 20.04
CA ALA A 78 -15.46 17.83 19.08
C ALA A 78 -16.30 16.90 18.18
N ILE A 79 -15.69 15.83 17.64
CA ILE A 79 -16.41 14.82 16.84
C ILE A 79 -17.58 14.23 17.62
N ARG A 80 -17.36 13.82 18.88
CA ARG A 80 -18.42 13.25 19.72
C ARG A 80 -19.53 14.25 20.00
N HIS A 81 -19.19 15.53 20.17
CA HIS A 81 -20.15 16.60 20.37
C HIS A 81 -21.03 16.84 19.13
N VAL A 82 -20.41 16.97 17.95
CA VAL A 82 -21.10 17.25 16.68
C VAL A 82 -22.03 16.11 16.26
N VAL A 83 -21.55 14.86 16.40
CA VAL A 83 -22.29 13.68 15.95
C VAL A 83 -23.40 13.29 16.96
N GLY A 84 -23.17 13.55 18.24
CA GLY A 84 -24.02 13.10 19.34
C GLY A 84 -23.95 11.59 19.60
N GLU A 85 -24.58 11.15 20.70
CA GLU A 85 -24.51 9.75 21.16
C GLU A 85 -25.23 8.76 20.23
N ASN A 86 -26.16 9.24 19.40
CA ASN A 86 -27.06 8.42 18.59
C ASN A 86 -26.36 7.62 17.47
N ALA A 87 -25.13 8.00 17.08
CA ALA A 87 -24.40 7.31 16.03
C ALA A 87 -23.71 6.02 16.49
N GLY A 88 -23.51 5.84 17.81
CA GLY A 88 -22.78 4.70 18.37
C GLY A 88 -21.33 4.66 17.89
N ILE A 89 -20.56 5.74 18.12
CA ILE A 89 -19.13 5.78 17.78
C ILE A 89 -18.38 4.80 18.68
N SER A 90 -17.75 3.79 18.10
CA SER A 90 -16.95 2.79 18.82
C SER A 90 -15.49 3.22 18.97
N ASP A 91 -14.89 3.80 17.93
CA ASP A 91 -13.49 4.21 17.94
C ASP A 91 -13.24 5.42 17.00
N ILE A 92 -12.18 6.18 17.30
CA ILE A 92 -11.73 7.33 16.51
C ILE A 92 -10.20 7.23 16.37
N PHE A 93 -9.72 7.07 15.14
CA PHE A 93 -8.30 6.92 14.85
C PHE A 93 -7.80 8.06 13.97
N PHE A 94 -6.69 8.69 14.37
CA PHE A 94 -6.09 9.82 13.66
C PHE A 94 -4.85 9.37 12.89
N GLU A 95 -4.89 9.57 11.58
CA GLU A 95 -3.78 9.34 10.65
C GLU A 95 -3.09 10.68 10.39
N ALA A 96 -2.20 11.05 11.31
CA ALA A 96 -1.51 12.35 11.27
C ALA A 96 -0.60 12.53 10.05
N ASP A 97 -0.16 11.44 9.43
CA ASP A 97 0.63 11.46 8.20
C ASP A 97 -0.19 11.97 7.00
N CYS A 98 -1.48 11.64 6.91
CA CYS A 98 -2.36 12.10 5.82
C CYS A 98 -3.36 13.20 6.23
N GLY A 99 -3.45 13.54 7.52
CA GLY A 99 -4.40 14.54 8.02
C GLY A 99 -5.85 14.05 8.00
N GLU A 100 -6.04 12.74 8.11
CA GLU A 100 -7.36 12.09 8.10
C GLU A 100 -7.72 11.54 9.48
N VAL A 101 -9.02 11.47 9.76
CA VAL A 101 -9.56 10.83 10.97
C VAL A 101 -10.54 9.75 10.57
N LEU A 102 -10.24 8.51 10.93
CA LEU A 102 -11.13 7.37 10.76
C LEU A 102 -12.10 7.29 11.95
N ILE A 103 -13.40 7.36 11.68
CA ILE A 103 -14.46 7.30 12.67
C ILE A 103 -15.21 5.99 12.47
N GLU A 104 -15.13 5.09 13.44
CA GLU A 104 -15.87 3.83 13.45
C GLU A 104 -17.19 4.02 14.21
N ALA A 105 -18.32 3.78 13.54
CA ALA A 105 -19.64 3.95 14.13
C ALA A 105 -20.61 2.83 13.75
N GLU A 106 -21.52 2.47 14.65
CA GLU A 106 -22.58 1.50 14.37
C GLU A 106 -23.52 1.99 13.25
N LYS A 107 -23.79 3.30 13.25
CA LYS A 107 -24.64 3.98 12.27
C LYS A 107 -23.87 5.06 11.51
N PRO A 108 -23.04 4.69 10.51
CA PRO A 108 -22.25 5.64 9.72
C PRO A 108 -23.08 6.75 9.08
N GLY A 109 -24.31 6.46 8.66
CA GLY A 109 -25.20 7.46 8.04
C GLY A 109 -25.52 8.65 8.94
N VAL A 110 -25.50 8.47 10.27
CA VAL A 110 -25.71 9.56 11.24
C VAL A 110 -24.49 10.47 11.29
N VAL A 111 -23.29 9.88 11.32
CA VAL A 111 -22.01 10.61 11.28
C VAL A 111 -21.84 11.37 9.95
N ILE A 112 -22.27 10.77 8.84
CA ILE A 112 -22.23 11.39 7.52
C ILE A 112 -23.17 12.60 7.45
N GLY A 113 -24.38 12.43 7.98
CA GLY A 113 -25.45 13.41 7.91
C GLY A 113 -26.10 13.51 6.52
N LYS A 114 -27.25 14.19 6.42
CA LYS A 114 -27.93 14.39 5.14
C LYS A 114 -27.02 15.16 4.18
N ASN A 115 -26.79 14.61 2.98
CA ASN A 115 -25.91 15.17 1.96
C ASN A 115 -24.50 15.53 2.50
N GLY A 116 -23.98 14.80 3.49
CA GLY A 116 -22.66 15.08 4.06
C GLY A 116 -22.58 16.33 4.93
N ALA A 117 -23.71 16.88 5.40
CA ALA A 117 -23.73 18.09 6.23
C ALA A 117 -22.88 17.95 7.51
N THR A 118 -23.06 16.85 8.24
CA THR A 118 -22.34 16.59 9.50
C THR A 118 -20.85 16.37 9.26
N LEU A 119 -20.45 15.66 8.20
CA LEU A 119 -19.01 15.56 7.85
C LEU A 119 -18.38 16.91 7.59
N ARG A 120 -19.08 17.77 6.84
CA ARG A 120 -18.59 19.13 6.55
C ARG A 120 -18.48 19.98 7.80
N GLU A 121 -19.37 19.77 8.76
CA GLU A 121 -19.30 20.43 10.06
C GLU A 121 -18.10 19.93 10.88
N ILE A 122 -17.89 18.61 10.96
CA ILE A 122 -16.71 18.01 11.59
C ILE A 122 -15.44 18.59 10.98
N THR A 123 -15.27 18.52 9.65
CA THR A 123 -14.08 19.04 8.96
C THR A 123 -13.85 20.53 9.24
N ARG A 124 -14.92 21.33 9.29
CA ARG A 124 -14.82 22.78 9.59
C ARG A 124 -14.33 23.03 11.01
N GLU A 125 -14.73 22.19 11.95
CA GLU A 125 -14.41 22.39 13.37
C GLU A 125 -13.01 21.90 13.74
N ILE A 126 -12.57 20.76 13.17
CA ILE A 126 -11.31 20.13 13.59
C ILE A 126 -10.19 20.20 12.54
N GLY A 127 -10.50 20.57 11.29
CA GLY A 127 -9.55 20.61 10.16
C GLY A 127 -9.19 19.25 9.55
N TRP A 128 -9.31 18.16 10.32
CA TRP A 128 -9.11 16.79 9.83
C TRP A 128 -10.12 16.38 8.77
N THR A 129 -9.70 15.52 7.84
CA THR A 129 -10.58 14.91 6.84
C THR A 129 -11.23 13.64 7.41
N PRO A 130 -12.54 13.63 7.69
CA PRO A 130 -13.20 12.48 8.30
C PRO A 130 -13.48 11.38 7.27
N LYS A 131 -13.08 10.15 7.62
CA LYS A 131 -13.45 8.92 6.94
C LYS A 131 -14.31 8.09 7.88
N VAL A 132 -15.57 7.89 7.50
CA VAL A 132 -16.51 7.13 8.34
C VAL A 132 -16.58 5.70 7.84
N VAL A 133 -16.42 4.76 8.77
CA VAL A 133 -16.62 3.33 8.52
C VAL A 133 -17.58 2.75 9.54
N ARG A 134 -18.21 1.63 9.17
CA ARG A 134 -19.03 0.88 10.11
C ARG A 134 -18.13 0.18 11.12
N THR A 135 -18.51 0.20 12.40
CA THR A 135 -17.87 -0.61 13.44
C THR A 135 -17.78 -2.07 13.00
N PRO A 136 -16.58 -2.67 12.95
CA PRO A 136 -16.42 -4.08 12.63
C PRO A 136 -17.17 -4.96 13.65
N PRO A 137 -17.82 -6.06 13.22
CA PRO A 137 -18.50 -6.97 14.14
C PRO A 137 -17.52 -7.74 15.04
N ILE A 138 -16.26 -7.84 14.63
CA ILE A 138 -15.19 -8.51 15.37
C ILE A 138 -14.01 -7.52 15.43
N GLU A 139 -13.56 -7.21 16.63
CA GLU A 139 -12.35 -6.41 16.82
C GLU A 139 -11.09 -7.22 16.47
N SER A 140 -10.16 -6.59 15.75
CA SER A 140 -8.84 -7.15 15.47
C SER A 140 -7.78 -6.46 16.31
N SER A 141 -7.12 -7.23 17.18
CA SER A 141 -5.98 -6.75 17.98
C SER A 141 -4.83 -6.30 17.08
N THR A 142 -4.56 -7.02 15.98
CA THR A 142 -3.51 -6.67 15.01
C THR A 142 -3.77 -5.31 14.37
N VAL A 143 -4.97 -5.05 13.87
CA VAL A 143 -5.30 -3.76 13.24
C VAL A 143 -5.10 -2.62 14.24
N LYS A 144 -5.55 -2.82 15.49
CA LYS A 144 -5.37 -1.84 16.57
C LYS A 144 -3.89 -1.57 16.88
N GLN A 145 -3.06 -2.61 16.95
CA GLN A 145 -1.62 -2.48 17.20
C GLN A 145 -0.90 -1.77 16.05
N VAL A 146 -1.20 -2.12 14.79
CA VAL A 146 -0.64 -1.45 13.61
C VAL A 146 -0.98 0.04 13.62
N ARG A 147 -2.26 0.37 13.84
CA ARG A 147 -2.74 1.74 13.96
C ARG A 147 -2.03 2.51 15.08
N GLN A 148 -1.96 1.94 16.28
CA GLN A 148 -1.27 2.56 17.42
C GLN A 148 0.22 2.82 17.12
N TYR A 149 0.90 1.85 16.50
CA TYR A 149 2.31 2.00 16.12
C TYR A 149 2.50 3.11 15.09
N LEU A 150 1.67 3.16 14.03
CA LEU A 150 1.74 4.21 13.02
C LEU A 150 1.50 5.61 13.61
N ARG A 151 0.56 5.73 14.55
CA ARG A 151 0.32 6.98 15.29
C ARG A 151 1.55 7.40 16.10
N ALA A 152 2.18 6.46 16.80
CA ALA A 152 3.40 6.74 17.56
C ALA A 152 4.57 7.14 16.63
N ALA A 153 4.69 6.52 15.47
CA ALA A 153 5.75 6.76 14.49
C ALA A 153 5.46 7.88 13.47
N HIS A 154 4.39 8.66 13.63
CA HIS A 154 3.90 9.59 12.59
C HIS A 154 4.96 10.61 12.13
N GLN A 155 5.76 11.15 13.05
CA GLN A 155 6.78 12.16 12.72
C GLN A 155 7.91 11.54 11.87
N GLU A 156 8.38 10.35 12.24
CA GLU A 156 9.37 9.60 11.44
C GLU A 156 8.79 9.20 10.08
N ARG A 157 7.54 8.74 10.06
CA ARG A 157 6.84 8.32 8.84
C ARG A 157 6.67 9.48 7.87
N LYS A 158 6.38 10.70 8.35
CA LYS A 158 6.29 11.89 7.51
C LYS A 158 7.61 12.19 6.79
N GLU A 159 8.73 12.18 7.50
CA GLU A 159 10.06 12.39 6.88
C GLU A 159 10.45 11.23 5.96
N LEU A 160 10.08 10.00 6.31
CA LEU A 160 10.25 8.85 5.44
C LEU A 160 9.48 9.02 4.11
N LEU A 161 8.19 9.38 4.16
CA LEU A 161 7.38 9.61 2.97
C LEU A 161 7.96 10.73 2.10
N LYS A 162 8.50 11.80 2.70
CA LYS A 162 9.21 12.85 1.95
C LYS A 162 10.43 12.32 1.19
N ARG A 163 11.26 11.50 1.84
CA ARG A 163 12.44 10.88 1.20
C ARG A 163 12.02 9.97 0.05
N ILE A 164 11.01 9.12 0.27
CA ILE A 164 10.45 8.23 -0.75
C ILE A 164 9.89 9.03 -1.92
N GLY A 165 9.12 10.09 -1.65
CA GLY A 165 8.53 10.92 -2.69
C GLY A 165 9.58 11.62 -3.55
N ARG A 166 10.63 12.15 -2.94
CA ARG A 166 11.77 12.72 -3.68
C ARG A 166 12.47 11.68 -4.56
N ARG A 167 12.60 10.43 -4.08
CA ARG A 167 13.20 9.33 -4.84
C ARG A 167 12.34 8.89 -6.03
N ILE A 168 11.02 8.80 -5.86
CA ILE A 168 10.06 8.45 -6.94
C ILE A 168 10.06 9.51 -8.04
N HIS A 169 10.16 10.79 -7.66
CA HIS A 169 9.98 11.92 -8.57
C HIS A 169 11.29 12.50 -9.12
N ARG A 170 12.42 11.78 -8.97
CA ARG A 170 13.68 12.14 -9.62
C ARG A 170 13.55 12.09 -11.15
N ASP A 171 14.48 12.74 -11.84
CA ASP A 171 14.54 12.65 -13.29
C ASP A 171 15.12 11.30 -13.72
N VAL A 172 14.64 10.81 -14.86
CA VAL A 172 15.23 9.68 -15.59
C VAL A 172 16.56 10.13 -16.20
N ILE A 173 17.63 9.36 -16.00
CA ILE A 173 19.00 9.76 -16.38
C ILE A 173 19.48 9.03 -17.64
N SER A 174 19.16 7.75 -17.75
CA SER A 174 19.55 6.88 -18.86
C SER A 174 18.75 7.18 -20.12
N LYS A 175 19.43 6.98 -21.26
CA LYS A 175 18.81 7.00 -22.59
C LYS A 175 18.43 5.60 -23.06
N ASP A 176 18.97 4.57 -22.42
CA ASP A 176 18.68 3.18 -22.77
C ASP A 176 17.26 2.82 -22.35
N GLN A 177 16.67 1.87 -23.05
CA GLN A 177 15.36 1.32 -22.71
C GLN A 177 15.45 -0.20 -22.77
N TRP A 178 15.43 -0.82 -21.60
CA TRP A 178 15.32 -2.27 -21.45
C TRP A 178 14.54 -2.59 -20.18
N ILE A 179 13.97 -3.79 -20.16
CA ILE A 179 13.27 -4.33 -19.00
C ILE A 179 13.74 -5.76 -18.86
N ARG A 180 14.07 -6.17 -17.64
CA ARG A 180 14.42 -7.55 -17.32
C ARG A 180 13.83 -7.95 -15.98
N VAL A 181 13.52 -9.23 -15.86
CA VAL A 181 13.10 -9.86 -14.61
C VAL A 181 14.15 -10.88 -14.23
N THR A 182 14.71 -10.73 -13.03
CA THR A 182 15.61 -11.73 -12.43
C THR A 182 14.82 -12.53 -11.40
N THR A 183 14.88 -13.85 -11.49
CA THR A 183 14.21 -14.76 -10.55
C THR A 183 15.15 -15.04 -9.38
N LEU A 184 14.75 -14.68 -8.16
CA LEU A 184 15.54 -14.87 -6.94
C LEU A 184 15.01 -16.04 -6.08
N GLY A 185 13.87 -16.61 -6.44
CA GLY A 185 13.26 -17.80 -5.82
C GLY A 185 11.92 -18.15 -6.48
N CYS A 186 11.25 -19.22 -6.03
CA CYS A 186 9.93 -19.67 -6.51
C CYS A 186 9.87 -20.00 -8.01
N CYS A 187 10.99 -20.40 -8.61
CA CYS A 187 11.03 -20.84 -10.01
C CYS A 187 11.38 -22.33 -10.07
N ARG A 188 10.44 -23.15 -10.58
CA ARG A 188 10.49 -24.62 -10.53
C ARG A 188 10.47 -25.20 -9.10
N GLU A 189 9.87 -24.47 -8.18
CA GLU A 189 9.62 -24.87 -6.80
C GLU A 189 8.46 -24.05 -6.23
N VAL A 190 7.85 -24.51 -5.14
CA VAL A 190 6.96 -23.71 -4.30
C VAL A 190 7.75 -23.20 -3.10
N GLY A 191 7.51 -21.95 -2.70
CA GLY A 191 8.22 -21.29 -1.62
C GLY A 191 9.22 -20.24 -2.09
N ARG A 192 9.60 -19.36 -1.16
CA ARG A 192 10.59 -18.29 -1.27
C ARG A 192 10.40 -17.39 -2.49
N ALA A 193 9.17 -16.95 -2.72
CA ALA A 193 8.84 -16.05 -3.82
C ALA A 193 9.64 -14.75 -3.72
N ALA A 194 10.37 -14.44 -4.80
CA ALA A 194 11.14 -13.21 -4.95
C ALA A 194 11.52 -13.02 -6.42
N PHE A 195 11.10 -11.90 -7.00
CA PHE A 195 11.39 -11.53 -8.38
C PHE A 195 11.88 -10.08 -8.43
N LEU A 196 12.95 -9.82 -9.18
CA LEU A 196 13.48 -8.46 -9.34
C LEU A 196 13.15 -7.94 -10.74
N LEU A 197 12.19 -7.02 -10.81
CA LEU A 197 11.92 -6.23 -12.01
C LEU A 197 12.92 -5.08 -12.07
N SER A 198 13.66 -4.96 -13.17
CA SER A 198 14.62 -3.87 -13.34
C SER A 198 14.55 -3.22 -14.71
N THR A 199 14.85 -1.92 -14.69
CA THR A 199 15.04 -1.04 -15.84
C THR A 199 16.42 -0.36 -15.67
N PRO A 200 16.89 0.45 -16.64
CA PRO A 200 18.07 1.28 -16.44
C PRO A 200 17.98 2.22 -15.21
N GLU A 201 16.77 2.64 -14.85
CA GLU A 201 16.51 3.62 -13.80
C GLU A 201 16.16 3.01 -12.45
N SER A 202 15.47 1.88 -12.47
CA SER A 202 14.67 1.42 -11.34
C SER A 202 14.83 -0.06 -11.06
N ARG A 203 14.74 -0.41 -9.79
CA ARG A 203 14.73 -1.80 -9.32
C ARG A 203 13.60 -2.01 -8.32
N VAL A 204 12.69 -2.93 -8.64
CA VAL A 204 11.53 -3.26 -7.82
C VAL A 204 11.56 -4.75 -7.50
N LEU A 205 11.54 -5.08 -6.22
CA LEU A 205 11.41 -6.45 -5.75
C LEU A 205 9.92 -6.80 -5.61
N ILE A 206 9.49 -7.92 -6.19
CA ILE A 206 8.14 -8.46 -6.05
C ILE A 206 8.23 -9.71 -5.18
N ASP A 207 7.56 -9.66 -4.03
CA ASP A 207 7.59 -10.64 -2.95
C ASP A 207 9.00 -10.91 -2.37
N CYS A 208 9.04 -11.42 -1.15
CA CYS A 208 10.25 -11.91 -0.49
C CYS A 208 9.83 -12.82 0.67
N GLY A 209 9.62 -14.10 0.38
CA GLY A 209 9.08 -15.04 1.38
C GLY A 209 10.00 -16.21 1.75
N GLU A 210 9.49 -17.06 2.64
CA GLU A 210 10.19 -18.26 3.13
C GLU A 210 9.94 -19.50 2.27
N LYS A 211 10.76 -20.52 2.45
CA LYS A 211 10.51 -21.85 1.90
C LYS A 211 9.93 -22.76 3.01
N PRO A 212 8.66 -23.19 2.93
CA PRO A 212 7.99 -23.93 4.02
C PRO A 212 8.76 -25.17 4.51
N ASP A 213 9.39 -25.90 3.59
CA ASP A 213 10.11 -27.15 3.92
C ASP A 213 11.60 -26.94 4.19
N SER A 214 12.09 -25.69 4.21
CA SER A 214 13.51 -25.40 4.38
C SER A 214 13.74 -23.98 4.93
N PHE A 215 13.74 -23.87 6.26
CA PHE A 215 13.95 -22.61 6.99
C PHE A 215 15.30 -21.93 6.71
N GLU A 216 16.29 -22.67 6.21
CA GLU A 216 17.59 -22.13 5.81
C GLU A 216 17.59 -21.58 4.36
N ALA A 217 16.61 -21.99 3.54
CA ALA A 217 16.53 -21.58 2.15
C ALA A 217 15.83 -20.23 2.00
N THR A 218 16.64 -19.17 1.95
CA THR A 218 16.18 -17.83 1.58
C THR A 218 16.13 -17.66 0.06
N PRO A 219 15.43 -16.63 -0.45
CA PRO A 219 15.69 -16.10 -1.77
C PRO A 219 17.18 -15.71 -1.92
N TYR A 220 17.69 -15.71 -3.16
CA TYR A 220 19.08 -15.36 -3.46
C TYR A 220 19.36 -13.85 -3.29
N LEU A 221 19.31 -13.34 -2.05
CA LEU A 221 19.42 -11.90 -1.72
C LEU A 221 20.86 -11.34 -1.72
N TYR A 222 21.85 -12.21 -1.92
CA TYR A 222 23.28 -11.87 -1.91
C TYR A 222 23.88 -11.75 -3.31
N VAL A 223 23.05 -11.77 -4.36
CA VAL A 223 23.51 -11.62 -5.75
C VAL A 223 23.75 -10.15 -6.13
N PRO A 224 24.66 -9.86 -7.08
CA PRO A 224 24.98 -8.50 -7.49
C PRO A 224 23.79 -7.68 -8.02
N GLU A 225 22.77 -8.34 -8.57
CA GLU A 225 21.60 -7.69 -9.14
C GLU A 225 20.77 -6.93 -8.09
N ILE A 226 20.77 -7.40 -6.84
CA ILE A 226 19.99 -6.83 -5.74
C ILE A 226 20.86 -6.18 -4.65
N HIS A 227 22.14 -6.55 -4.54
CA HIS A 227 23.06 -5.96 -3.57
C HIS A 227 23.87 -4.77 -4.15
N PRO A 228 24.01 -3.63 -3.42
CA PRO A 228 23.48 -3.33 -2.09
C PRO A 228 21.97 -3.03 -2.11
N LEU A 229 21.23 -3.39 -1.04
CA LEU A 229 19.77 -3.24 -1.00
C LEU A 229 19.28 -1.79 -1.12
N SER A 230 20.14 -0.80 -0.87
CA SER A 230 19.84 0.62 -1.07
C SER A 230 19.47 0.97 -2.52
N GLN A 231 19.88 0.15 -3.50
CA GLN A 231 19.52 0.33 -4.90
C GLN A 231 18.07 -0.04 -5.23
N LEU A 232 17.36 -0.76 -4.34
CA LEU A 232 15.94 -1.06 -4.52
C LEU A 232 15.12 0.22 -4.32
N ASP A 233 14.27 0.54 -5.30
CA ASP A 233 13.33 1.65 -5.22
C ASP A 233 12.07 1.28 -4.45
N ALA A 234 11.64 0.03 -4.55
CA ALA A 234 10.44 -0.46 -3.89
C ALA A 234 10.45 -1.97 -3.70
N VAL A 235 9.67 -2.43 -2.71
CA VAL A 235 9.19 -3.80 -2.61
C VAL A 235 7.69 -3.79 -2.86
N VAL A 236 7.17 -4.78 -3.59
CA VAL A 236 5.74 -4.96 -3.87
C VAL A 236 5.35 -6.33 -3.35
N LEU A 237 4.38 -6.37 -2.44
CA LEU A 237 3.89 -7.61 -1.83
C LEU A 237 2.51 -7.96 -2.40
N THR A 238 2.41 -9.12 -3.04
CA THR A 238 1.19 -9.59 -3.69
C THR A 238 0.12 -9.98 -2.68
N HIS A 239 0.49 -10.75 -1.66
CA HIS A 239 -0.42 -11.22 -0.61
C HIS A 239 0.34 -11.65 0.65
N ALA A 240 -0.39 -11.98 1.71
CA ALA A 240 0.17 -12.11 3.05
C ALA A 240 0.74 -13.50 3.42
N HIS A 241 0.73 -14.49 2.53
CA HIS A 241 1.32 -15.79 2.88
C HIS A 241 2.83 -15.67 3.11
N LEU A 242 3.34 -16.48 4.03
CA LEU A 242 4.73 -16.40 4.49
C LEU A 242 5.73 -16.71 3.38
N ASP A 243 5.38 -17.58 2.44
CA ASP A 243 6.19 -17.86 1.25
C ASP A 243 6.27 -16.71 0.23
N HIS A 244 5.53 -15.62 0.48
CA HIS A 244 5.63 -14.34 -0.23
C HIS A 244 6.10 -13.17 0.63
N CYS A 245 5.90 -13.18 1.95
CA CYS A 245 6.17 -12.01 2.79
C CYS A 245 7.17 -12.21 3.94
N ALA A 246 7.52 -13.45 4.29
CA ALA A 246 8.24 -13.74 5.53
C ALA A 246 9.63 -13.09 5.60
N TYR A 247 10.33 -12.84 4.49
CA TYR A 247 11.66 -12.24 4.51
C TYR A 247 11.69 -10.76 4.09
N ILE A 248 10.54 -10.09 3.94
CA ILE A 248 10.53 -8.63 3.78
C ILE A 248 11.17 -7.92 5.00
N PRO A 249 10.88 -8.28 6.27
CA PRO A 249 11.56 -7.70 7.44
C PRO A 249 13.09 -7.89 7.41
N LEU A 250 13.57 -9.01 6.85
CA LEU A 250 14.99 -9.30 6.72
C LEU A 250 15.72 -8.27 5.83
N LEU A 251 15.03 -7.68 4.85
CA LEU A 251 15.60 -6.63 4.00
C LEU A 251 15.98 -5.39 4.82
N TYR A 252 15.14 -4.99 5.79
CA TYR A 252 15.42 -3.85 6.67
C TYR A 252 16.62 -4.13 7.59
N LYS A 253 16.75 -5.37 8.09
CA LYS A 253 17.95 -5.80 8.84
C LYS A 253 19.24 -5.64 8.03
N TYR A 254 19.16 -5.80 6.71
CA TYR A 254 20.28 -5.68 5.79
C TYR A 254 20.38 -4.31 5.08
N GLY A 255 19.70 -3.28 5.60
CA GLY A 255 19.89 -1.90 5.18
C GLY A 255 19.00 -1.42 4.04
N TYR A 256 17.90 -2.12 3.75
CA TYR A 256 16.82 -1.54 2.95
C TYR A 256 16.10 -0.44 3.76
N GLU A 257 15.79 0.69 3.12
CA GLU A 257 15.10 1.84 3.75
C GLU A 257 13.92 2.34 2.88
N GLY A 258 13.54 1.57 1.87
CA GLY A 258 12.51 1.96 0.90
C GLY A 258 11.09 1.50 1.30
N PRO A 259 10.09 1.86 0.47
CA PRO A 259 8.69 1.50 0.70
C PRO A 259 8.41 0.01 0.47
N VAL A 260 7.37 -0.50 1.13
CA VAL A 260 6.68 -1.73 0.71
C VAL A 260 5.26 -1.38 0.28
N TYR A 261 4.89 -1.70 -0.95
CA TYR A 261 3.54 -1.52 -1.47
C TYR A 261 2.75 -2.81 -1.34
N SER A 262 1.55 -2.72 -0.79
CA SER A 262 0.61 -3.85 -0.65
C SER A 262 -0.82 -3.33 -0.55
N THR A 263 -1.81 -4.22 -0.56
CA THR A 263 -3.18 -3.82 -0.19
C THR A 263 -3.31 -3.63 1.33
N PRO A 264 -4.29 -2.83 1.81
CA PRO A 264 -4.47 -2.64 3.24
C PRO A 264 -4.62 -3.95 4.04
N PRO A 265 -5.42 -4.95 3.62
CA PRO A 265 -5.51 -6.21 4.35
C PRO A 265 -4.21 -7.02 4.32
N THR A 266 -3.48 -7.00 3.20
CA THR A 266 -2.20 -7.71 3.08
C THR A 266 -1.17 -7.19 4.09
N ARG A 267 -1.07 -5.88 4.32
CA ARG A 267 -0.18 -5.32 5.36
C ARG A 267 -0.49 -5.91 6.73
N ASP A 268 -1.77 -5.91 7.12
CA ASP A 268 -2.19 -6.31 8.47
C ASP A 268 -2.00 -7.82 8.68
N LEU A 269 -2.39 -8.63 7.69
CA LEU A 269 -2.17 -10.08 7.72
C LEU A 269 -0.69 -10.43 7.69
N ALA A 270 0.13 -9.77 6.87
CA ALA A 270 1.56 -10.02 6.80
C ALA A 270 2.25 -9.69 8.12
N ALA A 271 1.91 -8.56 8.75
CA ALA A 271 2.45 -8.21 10.06
C ALA A 271 2.07 -9.24 11.15
N MET A 272 0.82 -9.72 11.14
CA MET A 272 0.37 -10.77 12.05
C MET A 272 1.16 -12.07 11.84
N LEU A 273 1.22 -12.55 10.60
CA LEU A 273 1.87 -13.81 10.26
C LEU A 273 3.38 -13.76 10.48
N GLN A 274 4.04 -12.63 10.21
CA GLN A 274 5.46 -12.44 10.48
C GLN A 274 5.77 -12.50 11.98
N LEU A 275 4.91 -11.91 12.84
CA LEU A 275 5.10 -12.01 14.30
C LEU A 275 4.89 -13.44 14.81
N ASP A 276 3.83 -14.12 14.33
CA ASP A 276 3.55 -15.51 14.67
C ASP A 276 4.67 -16.44 14.20
N TYR A 277 5.19 -16.22 13.00
CA TYR A 277 6.34 -16.94 12.45
C TYR A 277 7.57 -16.87 13.38
N LEU A 278 7.89 -15.68 13.91
CA LEU A 278 9.00 -15.52 14.86
C LEU A 278 8.77 -16.31 16.15
N ASP A 279 7.54 -16.32 16.66
CA ASP A 279 7.16 -17.05 17.87
C ASP A 279 7.27 -18.58 17.66
N VAL A 280 6.82 -19.08 16.51
CA VAL A 280 6.89 -20.50 16.14
C VAL A 280 8.35 -20.94 15.97
N VAL A 281 9.14 -20.22 15.18
CA VAL A 281 10.57 -20.51 14.95
C VAL A 281 11.35 -20.56 16.26
N ASN A 282 11.06 -19.63 17.17
CA ASN A 282 11.69 -19.59 18.49
C ASN A 282 11.30 -20.81 19.35
N LYS A 283 10.03 -21.20 19.37
CA LYS A 283 9.54 -22.38 20.13
C LYS A 283 10.10 -23.69 19.59
N GLU A 284 10.36 -23.76 18.29
CA GLU A 284 10.98 -24.92 17.65
C GLU A 284 12.51 -24.96 17.80
N GLY A 285 13.11 -23.97 18.47
CA GLY A 285 14.56 -23.91 18.70
C GLY A 285 15.38 -23.63 17.44
N LYS A 286 14.74 -23.07 16.39
CA LYS A 286 15.39 -22.70 15.12
C LYS A 286 15.98 -21.30 15.19
N THR A 287 16.89 -20.99 14.28
CA THR A 287 17.50 -19.65 14.21
C THR A 287 16.49 -18.61 13.72
N ILE A 288 16.26 -17.61 14.56
CA ILE A 288 15.34 -16.51 14.24
C ILE A 288 15.99 -15.57 13.20
N PRO A 289 15.37 -15.33 12.03
CA PRO A 289 16.01 -14.57 10.95
C PRO A 289 16.09 -13.06 11.22
N TYR A 290 15.09 -12.49 11.89
CA TYR A 290 14.96 -11.07 12.24
C TYR A 290 14.14 -10.91 13.53
N SER A 291 14.07 -9.72 14.11
CA SER A 291 13.33 -9.47 15.34
C SER A 291 11.98 -8.80 15.07
N SER A 292 11.16 -8.67 16.11
CA SER A 292 9.92 -7.88 16.04
C SER A 292 10.16 -6.41 15.65
N ASN A 293 11.38 -5.88 15.81
CA ASN A 293 11.70 -4.52 15.40
C ASN A 293 11.73 -4.38 13.88
N GLU A 294 12.23 -5.37 13.15
CA GLU A 294 12.17 -5.35 11.68
C GLU A 294 10.74 -5.46 11.15
N VAL A 295 9.84 -6.15 11.87
CA VAL A 295 8.40 -6.15 11.52
C VAL A 295 7.79 -4.76 11.73
N LYS A 296 8.19 -4.05 12.79
CA LYS A 296 7.80 -2.64 12.98
C LYS A 296 8.34 -1.75 11.86
N GLU A 297 9.58 -1.94 11.42
CA GLU A 297 10.13 -1.22 10.26
C GLU A 297 9.35 -1.51 8.98
N PHE A 298 8.96 -2.77 8.73
CA PHE A 298 8.05 -3.12 7.64
C PHE A 298 6.73 -2.35 7.72
N ILE A 299 6.08 -2.29 8.88
CA ILE A 299 4.83 -1.53 9.08
C ILE A 299 5.05 -0.04 8.81
N LYS A 300 6.15 0.54 9.33
CA LYS A 300 6.49 1.97 9.19
C LYS A 300 6.69 2.35 7.72
N HIS A 301 7.34 1.48 6.95
CA HIS A 301 7.62 1.67 5.52
C HIS A 301 6.51 1.19 4.59
N SER A 302 5.44 0.58 5.12
CA SER A 302 4.32 0.11 4.32
C SER A 302 3.45 1.27 3.81
N ILE A 303 3.27 1.34 2.49
CA ILE A 303 2.36 2.24 1.78
C ILE A 303 1.25 1.38 1.16
N VAL A 304 0.04 1.50 1.70
CA VAL A 304 -1.10 0.66 1.28
C VAL A 304 -1.85 1.26 0.10
N LEU A 305 -2.22 0.43 -0.88
CA LEU A 305 -2.89 0.83 -2.11
C LEU A 305 -4.18 0.02 -2.31
N ASN A 306 -5.28 0.70 -2.63
CA ASN A 306 -6.51 0.02 -3.02
C ASN A 306 -6.39 -0.54 -4.45
N TYR A 307 -7.22 -1.54 -4.76
CA TYR A 307 -7.31 -2.06 -6.13
C TYR A 307 -7.69 -0.95 -7.12
N GLY A 308 -7.09 -0.99 -8.32
CA GLY A 308 -7.33 -0.04 -9.39
C GLY A 308 -6.68 1.34 -9.21
N CYS A 309 -5.98 1.60 -8.10
CA CYS A 309 -5.23 2.83 -7.91
C CYS A 309 -3.89 2.78 -8.67
N VAL A 310 -3.79 3.55 -9.76
CA VAL A 310 -2.53 3.75 -10.49
C VAL A 310 -1.60 4.63 -9.65
N THR A 311 -0.40 4.12 -9.35
CA THR A 311 0.52 4.72 -8.38
C THR A 311 1.94 4.77 -8.96
N ASP A 312 2.56 5.95 -9.00
CA ASP A 312 3.98 6.08 -9.34
C ASP A 312 4.83 5.48 -8.21
N ILE A 313 5.58 4.41 -8.46
CA ILE A 313 6.44 3.75 -7.46
C ILE A 313 7.93 3.95 -7.72
N ALA A 314 8.27 4.41 -8.93
CA ALA A 314 9.59 4.82 -9.37
C ALA A 314 9.45 5.87 -10.52
N PRO A 315 10.53 6.50 -11.00
CA PRO A 315 10.46 7.52 -12.06
C PRO A 315 9.82 7.04 -13.36
N ASP A 316 9.96 5.76 -13.66
CA ASP A 316 9.55 5.10 -14.90
C ASP A 316 8.64 3.89 -14.66
N ILE A 317 8.13 3.67 -13.44
CA ILE A 317 7.26 2.53 -13.11
C ILE A 317 6.03 2.98 -12.36
N LYS A 318 4.86 2.62 -12.90
CA LYS A 318 3.57 2.72 -12.21
C LYS A 318 3.06 1.34 -11.83
N LEU A 319 2.53 1.23 -10.62
CA LEU A 319 1.91 0.02 -10.08
C LEU A 319 0.39 0.20 -10.00
N THR A 320 -0.33 -0.85 -10.37
CA THR A 320 -1.75 -1.02 -10.10
C THR A 320 -2.00 -2.42 -9.54
N PHE A 321 -2.66 -2.51 -8.38
CA PHE A 321 -3.13 -3.79 -7.86
C PHE A 321 -4.51 -4.13 -8.42
N HIS A 322 -4.73 -5.40 -8.75
CA HIS A 322 -6.02 -5.96 -9.11
C HIS A 322 -6.33 -7.17 -8.22
N ASN A 323 -7.61 -7.49 -8.00
CA ASN A 323 -8.01 -8.65 -7.21
C ASN A 323 -7.44 -9.95 -7.80
N ALA A 324 -6.74 -10.76 -6.99
CA ALA A 324 -6.27 -12.09 -7.37
C ALA A 324 -7.23 -13.23 -6.97
N GLY A 325 -8.20 -12.96 -6.08
CA GLY A 325 -9.21 -13.93 -5.68
C GLY A 325 -8.72 -15.07 -4.76
N HIS A 326 -7.46 -15.02 -4.32
CA HIS A 326 -6.80 -16.06 -3.53
C HIS A 326 -7.13 -15.96 -2.03
N ILE A 327 -6.62 -14.91 -1.38
CA ILE A 327 -6.91 -14.58 0.03
C ILE A 327 -7.35 -13.12 0.17
N LEU A 328 -7.78 -12.74 1.37
CA LEU A 328 -8.19 -11.37 1.68
C LEU A 328 -7.04 -10.38 1.38
N GLY A 329 -7.25 -9.48 0.42
CA GLY A 329 -6.24 -8.51 0.00
C GLY A 329 -5.25 -9.00 -1.05
N SER A 330 -5.33 -10.27 -1.49
CA SER A 330 -4.45 -10.80 -2.54
C SER A 330 -4.54 -10.00 -3.85
N ALA A 331 -3.38 -9.74 -4.46
CA ALA A 331 -3.29 -8.82 -5.58
C ALA A 331 -2.43 -9.32 -6.74
N ILE A 332 -2.97 -9.21 -7.95
CA ILE A 332 -2.19 -9.19 -9.18
C ILE A 332 -1.54 -7.82 -9.29
N SER A 333 -0.22 -7.79 -9.43
CA SER A 333 0.58 -6.57 -9.53
C SER A 333 0.83 -6.25 -10.99
N HIS A 334 0.16 -5.23 -11.52
CA HIS A 334 0.34 -4.73 -12.88
C HIS A 334 1.32 -3.55 -12.88
N PHE A 335 2.39 -3.68 -13.66
CA PHE A 335 3.46 -2.70 -13.81
C PHE A 335 3.41 -2.09 -15.20
N HIS A 336 3.22 -0.78 -15.25
CA HIS A 336 3.32 0.03 -16.45
C HIS A 336 4.69 0.71 -16.48
N VAL A 337 5.53 0.35 -17.45
CA VAL A 337 6.93 0.78 -17.53
C VAL A 337 7.14 1.80 -18.65
N GLY A 338 7.85 2.88 -18.33
CA GLY A 338 8.05 4.05 -19.20
C GLY A 338 6.73 4.74 -19.55
N ASP A 339 6.61 5.21 -20.79
CA ASP A 339 5.35 5.74 -21.34
C ASP A 339 4.39 4.62 -21.83
N GLY A 340 4.45 3.46 -21.17
CA GLY A 340 3.61 2.30 -21.48
C GLY A 340 4.07 1.46 -22.64
N GLN A 341 5.35 1.56 -23.03
CA GLN A 341 5.92 0.76 -24.12
C GLN A 341 5.87 -0.74 -23.81
N TYR A 342 5.96 -1.11 -22.54
CA TYR A 342 5.90 -2.49 -22.07
C TYR A 342 5.25 -2.55 -20.69
N ASN A 343 4.38 -3.52 -20.48
CA ASN A 343 3.62 -3.71 -19.26
C ASN A 343 3.75 -5.18 -18.84
N VAL A 344 4.03 -5.38 -17.56
CA VAL A 344 4.26 -6.70 -16.96
C VAL A 344 3.27 -6.89 -15.83
N ALA A 345 2.67 -8.07 -15.72
CA ALA A 345 1.89 -8.44 -14.55
C ALA A 345 2.51 -9.63 -13.83
N PHE A 346 2.54 -9.57 -12.50
CA PHE A 346 2.85 -10.70 -11.62
C PHE A 346 1.56 -11.07 -10.91
N THR A 347 1.11 -12.32 -11.06
CA THR A 347 -0.17 -12.71 -10.48
C THR A 347 -0.13 -12.88 -8.97
N GLY A 348 1.05 -13.21 -8.42
CA GLY A 348 1.14 -13.92 -7.14
C GLY A 348 0.37 -15.25 -7.24
N ASP A 349 -0.11 -15.73 -6.12
CA ASP A 349 -1.11 -16.79 -6.11
C ASP A 349 -2.47 -16.23 -6.53
N LEU A 350 -3.22 -16.98 -7.34
CA LEU A 350 -4.49 -16.51 -7.87
C LEU A 350 -5.55 -17.61 -7.88
N HIS A 351 -6.81 -17.20 -7.83
CA HIS A 351 -7.93 -18.10 -8.08
C HIS A 351 -8.88 -17.52 -9.12
N TYR A 352 -8.92 -18.12 -10.32
CA TYR A 352 -9.79 -17.68 -11.42
C TYR A 352 -11.17 -18.34 -11.36
N GLY A 353 -11.77 -18.36 -10.17
CA GLY A 353 -13.11 -18.86 -9.91
C GLY A 353 -13.78 -18.04 -8.82
N LYS A 354 -15.12 -18.03 -8.77
CA LYS A 354 -15.83 -17.36 -7.67
C LYS A 354 -15.83 -18.28 -6.45
N SER A 355 -15.11 -17.91 -5.40
CA SER A 355 -15.11 -18.65 -4.14
C SER A 355 -16.28 -18.22 -3.25
N ARG A 356 -16.37 -18.76 -2.03
CA ARG A 356 -17.37 -18.32 -1.05
C ARG A 356 -17.10 -16.88 -0.57
N LEU A 357 -15.83 -16.47 -0.54
CA LEU A 357 -15.37 -15.20 0.02
C LEU A 357 -15.00 -14.17 -1.05
N PHE A 358 -14.45 -14.61 -2.18
CA PHE A 358 -13.80 -13.74 -3.14
C PHE A 358 -14.36 -13.88 -4.55
N ASN A 359 -14.33 -12.77 -5.28
CA ASN A 359 -14.57 -12.78 -6.72
C ASN A 359 -13.36 -13.38 -7.45
N PRO A 360 -13.55 -13.89 -8.69
CA PRO A 360 -12.46 -14.39 -9.50
C PRO A 360 -11.34 -13.36 -9.69
N ALA A 361 -10.12 -13.86 -9.92
CA ALA A 361 -8.99 -13.05 -10.33
C ALA A 361 -9.32 -12.16 -11.54
N VAL A 362 -8.84 -10.93 -11.54
CA VAL A 362 -8.98 -10.02 -12.68
C VAL A 362 -8.07 -10.47 -13.82
N ASN A 363 -8.61 -10.52 -15.03
CA ASN A 363 -7.85 -10.86 -16.25
C ASN A 363 -7.93 -9.75 -17.31
N HIS A 364 -8.49 -8.59 -16.97
CA HIS A 364 -8.61 -7.46 -17.87
C HIS A 364 -7.66 -6.33 -17.47
N PHE A 365 -6.71 -6.03 -18.35
CA PHE A 365 -5.71 -4.99 -18.17
C PHE A 365 -5.74 -4.04 -19.38
N PRO A 366 -5.44 -2.73 -19.20
CA PRO A 366 -5.41 -1.80 -20.33
C PRO A 366 -4.42 -2.20 -21.43
N ARG A 367 -3.26 -2.72 -21.02
CA ARG A 367 -2.18 -3.22 -21.89
C ARG A 367 -1.30 -4.19 -21.09
N LEU A 368 -0.88 -5.28 -21.71
CA LEU A 368 -0.07 -6.32 -21.09
C LEU A 368 0.77 -7.06 -22.12
N GLU A 369 2.09 -7.06 -21.95
CA GLU A 369 3.04 -7.73 -22.85
C GLU A 369 3.60 -9.02 -22.22
N ALA A 370 3.83 -9.03 -20.91
CA ALA A 370 4.30 -10.21 -20.19
C ALA A 370 3.47 -10.50 -18.95
N LEU A 371 3.18 -11.77 -18.73
CA LEU A 371 2.49 -12.29 -17.56
C LEU A 371 3.39 -13.32 -16.86
N PHE A 372 3.71 -13.06 -15.61
CA PHE A 372 4.35 -14.00 -14.70
C PHE A 372 3.25 -14.56 -13.81
N MET A 373 2.93 -15.84 -14.01
CA MET A 373 1.85 -16.50 -13.27
C MET A 373 2.35 -17.69 -12.46
N GLU A 374 1.65 -17.97 -11.37
CA GLU A 374 1.86 -19.20 -10.61
C GLU A 374 1.53 -20.46 -11.43
N SER A 375 2.05 -21.59 -10.98
CA SER A 375 1.84 -22.88 -11.63
C SER A 375 1.70 -24.00 -10.59
N THR A 376 1.09 -23.72 -9.44
CA THR A 376 0.96 -24.68 -8.32
C THR A 376 0.22 -25.93 -8.76
N TYR A 377 -0.84 -25.74 -9.56
CA TYR A 377 -1.63 -26.80 -10.19
C TYR A 377 -1.40 -26.82 -11.71
N GLY A 378 -0.15 -26.70 -12.15
CA GLY A 378 0.22 -26.62 -13.56
C GLY A 378 0.34 -27.97 -14.29
N GLY A 379 0.32 -29.09 -13.56
CA GLY A 379 0.40 -30.43 -14.13
C GLY A 379 -0.88 -30.81 -14.86
N ALA A 380 -0.76 -31.59 -15.94
CA ALA A 380 -1.91 -32.01 -16.75
C ALA A 380 -2.96 -32.84 -15.99
N GLN A 381 -2.59 -33.39 -14.82
CA GLN A 381 -3.46 -34.18 -13.95
C GLN A 381 -3.91 -33.43 -12.69
N ASP A 382 -3.51 -32.17 -12.52
CA ASP A 382 -3.74 -31.39 -11.30
C ASP A 382 -5.15 -30.76 -11.30
N MET A 383 -6.15 -31.60 -11.57
CA MET A 383 -7.55 -31.21 -11.64
C MET A 383 -8.18 -31.24 -10.25
N GLN A 384 -8.68 -30.09 -9.81
CA GLN A 384 -9.44 -29.98 -8.57
C GLN A 384 -10.92 -30.36 -8.78
N PRO A 385 -11.60 -30.93 -7.78
CA PRO A 385 -13.05 -31.15 -7.85
C PRO A 385 -13.80 -29.82 -7.96
N SER A 386 -15.04 -29.87 -8.44
CA SER A 386 -15.91 -28.69 -8.34
C SER A 386 -16.14 -28.34 -6.87
N ARG A 387 -16.42 -27.06 -6.57
CA ARG A 387 -16.68 -26.63 -5.19
C ARG A 387 -17.85 -27.40 -4.57
N ALA A 388 -18.90 -27.66 -5.33
CA ALA A 388 -20.07 -28.40 -4.84
C ALA A 388 -19.69 -29.83 -4.44
N ASP A 389 -18.94 -30.53 -5.29
CA ASP A 389 -18.49 -31.90 -4.99
C ASP A 389 -17.51 -31.92 -3.81
N ALA A 390 -16.63 -30.92 -3.69
CA ALA A 390 -15.70 -30.79 -2.57
C ALA A 390 -16.44 -30.59 -1.23
N GLU A 391 -17.49 -29.76 -1.22
CA GLU A 391 -18.34 -29.54 -0.05
C GLU A 391 -19.11 -30.81 0.32
N GLU A 392 -19.70 -31.51 -0.65
CA GLU A 392 -20.42 -32.77 -0.40
C GLU A 392 -19.49 -33.84 0.16
N ARG A 393 -18.29 -34.01 -0.42
CA ARG A 393 -17.28 -34.93 0.10
C ARG A 393 -16.87 -34.58 1.52
N LEU A 394 -16.68 -33.29 1.82
CA LEU A 394 -16.33 -32.85 3.18
C LEU A 394 -17.45 -33.17 4.17
N TYR A 395 -18.71 -32.96 3.79
CA TYR A 395 -19.86 -33.32 4.65
C TYR A 395 -19.98 -34.82 4.88
N GLY A 396 -19.62 -35.65 3.90
CA GLY A 396 -19.66 -37.11 4.03
C GLY A 396 -18.49 -37.74 4.80
N VAL A 397 -17.45 -36.96 5.16
CA VAL A 397 -16.34 -37.43 6.01
C VAL A 397 -16.70 -37.35 7.51
N PHE A 398 -17.73 -36.60 7.86
CA PHE A 398 -18.29 -36.50 9.22
C PHE A 398 -19.63 -37.25 9.29
#